data_AF-A0AA41S2S3-F1
#
_entry.id   AF-A0AA41S2S3-F1
#
_cell.length_a   1.000
_cell.length_b   1.000
_cell.length_c   1.000
_cell.angle_alpha   90.00
_cell.angle_beta   90.00
_cell.angle_gamma   90.00
#
_symmetry.space_group_name_H-M   'P 1'
#
loop_
_entity.id
_entity.type
_entity.pdbx_description
1 polymer ?
#
loop_
_entity_poly.entity_id
_entity_poly.type
_entity_poly.pdbx_seq_one_letter_code
_entity_poly.pdbx_strand_id
1 'polypeptide(L)'
;MTTILGIHLILLGIGAFLLVLKALYFGGVYDTWAPGWGDVRKITNLTLSPSVIFDDLEDIFGGHVWLGSICIFGGIWHILTKPFAWAPALSGFGFIACCFVWFNNTAYPSEFYGPTGPEASQAQAFTFLVRDQRLGANVGSAQGPTGLGKYLMRSPTGEVIFGGETMRFWDLRAPWLEPLRGPNGLDLSRLKKDIQPWQERRSAEYMTHAPLGSLNFVGGVATEINAVNYVSPRSWLATSHFVLGFFLFVGHLWHAGRARAAAAGFEKGIDRDLEHVLFMTPLN
;
A
#
# COMPACT_ATOMS: atom_id res chain seq x y z
N MET A 1 25.72 3.73 23.48
CA MET A 1 24.87 3.54 22.29
C MET A 1 23.38 3.56 22.63
N THR A 2 22.91 2.83 23.65
CA THR A 2 21.48 2.77 24.01
C THR A 2 20.88 4.11 24.43
N THR A 3 21.61 4.97 25.16
CA THR A 3 21.12 6.31 25.53
C THR A 3 20.80 7.18 24.31
N ILE A 4 21.68 7.18 23.29
CA ILE A 4 21.45 7.94 22.04
C ILE A 4 20.23 7.39 21.30
N LEU A 5 20.11 6.06 21.18
CA LEU A 5 18.92 5.42 20.61
C LEU A 5 17.65 5.86 21.36
N GLY A 6 17.69 5.85 22.69
CA GLY A 6 16.54 6.19 23.52
C GLY A 6 16.08 7.64 23.35
N ILE A 7 17.01 8.60 23.23
CA ILE A 7 16.69 10.01 22.92
C ILE A 7 15.97 10.11 21.57
N HIS A 8 16.49 9.45 20.53
CA HIS A 8 15.86 9.46 19.20
C HIS A 8 14.48 8.79 19.19
N LEU A 9 14.28 7.70 19.94
CA LEU A 9 12.98 7.06 20.07
C LEU A 9 11.94 7.99 20.70
N ILE A 10 12.31 8.75 21.75
CA ILE A 10 11.42 9.76 22.33
C ILE A 10 11.05 10.83 21.30
N LEU A 11 12.03 11.33 20.54
CA LEU A 11 11.77 12.33 19.49
C LEU A 11 10.84 11.80 18.39
N LEU A 12 11.03 10.55 17.96
CA LEU A 12 10.13 9.89 17.00
C LEU A 12 8.72 9.72 17.57
N GLY A 13 8.61 9.37 18.86
CA GLY A 13 7.33 9.25 19.55
C GLY A 13 6.57 10.59 19.60
N ILE A 14 7.28 11.69 19.88
CA ILE A 14 6.72 13.05 19.81
C ILE A 14 6.24 13.35 18.38
N GLY A 15 7.03 13.00 17.36
CA GLY A 15 6.64 13.15 15.96
C GLY A 15 5.33 12.43 15.60
N ALA A 16 5.14 11.20 16.09
CA ALA A 16 3.88 10.47 15.91
C ALA A 16 2.69 11.18 16.57
N PHE A 17 2.86 11.72 17.79
CA PHE A 17 1.81 12.50 18.46
C PHE A 17 1.50 13.81 17.76
N LEU A 18 2.46 14.48 17.11
CA LEU A 18 2.18 15.68 16.33
C LEU A 18 1.20 15.41 15.18
N LEU A 19 1.33 14.26 14.52
CA LEU A 19 0.37 13.84 13.49
C LEU A 19 -1.03 13.58 14.09
N VAL A 20 -1.10 12.94 15.25
CA VAL A 20 -2.38 12.74 15.97
C VAL A 20 -3.02 14.07 16.35
N LEU A 21 -2.24 15.01 16.90
CA LEU A 21 -2.73 16.34 17.26
C LEU A 21 -3.27 17.11 16.04
N LYS A 22 -2.63 16.96 14.88
CA LYS A 22 -3.13 17.54 13.61
C LYS A 22 -4.53 17.02 13.27
N ALA A 23 -4.73 15.71 13.38
CA ALA A 23 -6.00 15.05 13.06
C ALA A 23 -7.12 15.38 14.07
N LEU A 24 -6.81 15.48 15.36
CA LEU A 24 -7.81 15.72 16.40
C LEU A 24 -8.17 17.21 16.54
N TYR A 25 -7.16 18.08 16.62
CA TYR A 25 -7.35 19.44 17.12
C TYR A 25 -7.16 20.50 16.04
N PHE A 26 -6.18 20.33 15.15
CA PHE A 26 -5.78 21.37 14.18
C PHE A 26 -6.42 21.17 12.80
N GLY A 27 -7.75 21.25 12.75
CA GLY A 27 -8.51 21.28 11.50
C GLY A 27 -8.70 19.94 10.79
N GLY A 28 -8.18 18.83 11.33
CA GLY A 28 -8.42 17.50 10.79
C GLY A 28 -7.51 17.11 9.62
N VAL A 29 -7.89 16.09 8.88
CA VAL A 29 -7.16 15.55 7.72
C VAL A 29 -8.14 15.15 6.63
N TYR A 30 -7.64 14.99 5.42
CA TYR A 30 -8.47 14.55 4.30
C TYR A 30 -8.89 13.09 4.48
N ASP A 31 -10.19 12.82 4.38
CA ASP A 31 -10.77 11.49 4.37
C ASP A 31 -11.46 11.24 3.03
N THR A 32 -10.91 10.34 2.21
CA THR A 32 -11.56 9.93 0.94
C THR A 32 -12.89 9.16 1.19
N TRP A 33 -13.05 8.59 2.39
CA TRP A 33 -14.23 7.81 2.79
C TRP A 33 -15.33 8.64 3.46
N ALA A 34 -15.16 9.97 3.54
CA ALA A 34 -16.18 10.82 4.12
C ALA A 34 -17.54 10.66 3.38
N PRO A 35 -18.67 10.62 4.11
CA PRO A 35 -19.99 10.46 3.50
C PRO A 35 -20.32 11.60 2.54
N GLY A 36 -20.75 11.27 1.33
CA GLY A 36 -21.05 12.27 0.33
C GLY A 36 -19.81 12.97 -0.19
N TRP A 37 -18.76 12.17 -0.47
CA TRP A 37 -17.45 12.51 -1.04
C TRP A 37 -16.34 12.79 -0.03
N GLY A 38 -15.10 12.60 -0.49
CA GLY A 38 -13.94 12.84 0.33
C GLY A 38 -13.80 14.30 0.74
N ASP A 39 -13.61 14.53 2.04
CA ASP A 39 -13.57 15.86 2.65
C ASP A 39 -12.57 15.90 3.81
N VAL A 40 -12.18 17.11 4.22
CA VAL A 40 -11.36 17.30 5.42
C VAL A 40 -12.24 17.20 6.65
N ARG A 41 -11.96 16.24 7.52
CA ARG A 41 -12.66 16.09 8.80
C ARG A 41 -11.70 15.92 9.96
N LYS A 42 -12.16 16.36 11.14
CA LYS A 42 -11.50 16.03 12.40
C LYS A 42 -11.80 14.59 12.77
N ILE A 43 -10.80 13.90 13.30
CA ILE A 43 -11.00 12.59 13.90
C ILE A 43 -11.40 12.81 15.35
N THR A 44 -12.48 12.18 15.81
CA THR A 44 -13.01 12.39 17.15
C THR A 44 -13.04 11.12 18.00
N ASN A 45 -13.13 9.95 17.35
CA ASN A 45 -13.21 8.66 18.02
C ASN A 45 -12.10 7.75 17.53
N LEU A 46 -10.90 7.87 18.10
CA LEU A 46 -9.77 7.03 17.72
C LEU A 46 -10.00 5.57 18.10
N THR A 47 -9.58 4.66 17.24
CA THR A 47 -9.54 3.23 17.58
C THR A 47 -8.34 2.97 18.49
N LEU A 48 -8.62 2.75 19.77
CA LEU A 48 -7.59 2.41 20.77
C LEU A 48 -7.56 0.92 21.11
N SER A 49 -8.51 0.13 20.58
CA SER A 49 -8.50 -1.31 20.79
C SER A 49 -7.33 -1.95 20.04
N PRO A 50 -6.43 -2.69 20.72
CA PRO A 50 -5.28 -3.33 20.08
C PRO A 50 -5.67 -4.52 19.19
N SER A 51 -6.94 -4.95 19.20
CA SER A 51 -7.45 -6.07 18.40
C SER A 51 -8.06 -5.66 17.06
N VAL A 52 -8.11 -4.36 16.74
CA VAL A 52 -8.76 -3.83 15.54
C VAL A 52 -7.70 -3.50 14.47
N ILE A 53 -8.09 -3.66 13.20
CA ILE A 53 -7.22 -3.66 12.01
C ILE A 53 -7.34 -2.32 11.27
N PHE A 54 -6.23 -1.84 10.71
CA PHE A 54 -6.00 -0.52 10.11
C PHE A 54 -6.71 -0.24 8.77
N ASP A 55 -8.04 -0.15 8.76
CA ASP A 55 -8.79 0.02 7.51
C ASP A 55 -9.35 1.45 7.29
N ASP A 56 -9.48 2.26 8.36
CA ASP A 56 -9.95 3.64 8.29
C ASP A 56 -9.00 4.66 8.97
N LEU A 57 -9.40 5.94 8.98
CA LEU A 57 -8.59 6.99 9.60
C LEU A 57 -8.53 6.84 11.12
N GLU A 58 -9.63 6.49 11.76
CA GLU A 58 -9.70 6.23 13.19
C GLU A 58 -8.66 5.20 13.63
N ASP A 59 -8.48 4.14 12.84
CA ASP A 59 -7.47 3.11 13.06
C ASP A 59 -6.06 3.61 12.76
N ILE A 60 -5.85 4.33 11.65
CA ILE A 60 -4.53 4.88 11.30
C ILE A 60 -4.03 5.79 12.44
N PHE A 61 -4.83 6.75 12.89
CA PHE A 61 -4.41 7.67 13.96
C PHE A 61 -4.38 6.99 15.33
N GLY A 62 -5.27 6.02 15.59
CA GLY A 62 -5.19 5.16 16.77
C GLY A 62 -3.87 4.38 16.83
N GLY A 63 -3.43 3.85 15.69
CA GLY A 63 -2.12 3.22 15.52
C GLY A 63 -0.96 4.16 15.83
N HIS A 64 -1.05 5.43 15.42
CA HIS A 64 -0.03 6.44 15.74
C HIS A 64 0.01 6.81 17.23
N VAL A 65 -1.12 6.74 17.95
CA VAL A 65 -1.13 6.85 19.42
C VAL A 65 -0.36 5.70 20.06
N TRP A 66 -0.60 4.46 19.62
CA TRP A 66 0.13 3.30 20.09
C TRP A 66 1.62 3.38 19.76
N LEU A 67 1.98 3.70 18.51
CA LEU A 67 3.36 3.86 18.07
C LEU A 67 4.08 4.96 18.86
N GLY A 68 3.44 6.13 19.03
CA GLY A 68 3.99 7.24 19.80
C GLY A 68 4.29 6.82 21.24
N SER A 69 3.35 6.13 21.87
CA SER A 69 3.49 5.61 23.24
C SER A 69 4.64 4.60 23.34
N ILE A 70 4.68 3.61 22.44
CA ILE A 70 5.72 2.56 22.40
C ILE A 70 7.11 3.18 22.22
N CYS A 71 7.24 4.15 21.32
CA CYS A 71 8.50 4.86 21.08
C CYS A 71 8.98 5.63 22.31
N ILE A 72 8.10 6.37 23.01
CA ILE A 72 8.48 7.11 24.22
C ILE A 72 8.89 6.16 25.34
N PHE A 73 8.07 5.15 25.65
CA PHE A 73 8.38 4.19 26.72
C PHE A 73 9.63 3.35 26.39
N GLY A 74 9.77 2.89 25.14
CA GLY A 74 10.96 2.20 24.67
C GLY A 74 12.20 3.10 24.72
N GLY A 75 12.05 4.39 24.43
CA GLY A 75 13.13 5.36 24.53
C GLY A 75 13.62 5.57 25.96
N ILE A 76 12.70 5.76 26.91
CA ILE A 76 13.00 5.83 28.34
C ILE A 76 13.69 4.53 28.79
N TRP A 77 13.16 3.38 28.40
CA TRP A 77 13.75 2.08 28.69
C TRP A 77 15.20 1.99 28.21
N HIS A 78 15.49 2.39 26.96
CA HIS A 78 16.84 2.35 26.41
C HIS A 78 17.82 3.36 27.03
N ILE A 79 17.32 4.47 27.59
CA ILE A 79 18.14 5.40 28.38
C ILE A 79 18.56 4.75 29.71
N LEU A 80 17.64 4.03 30.35
CA LEU A 80 17.82 3.48 31.69
C LEU A 80 18.47 2.08 31.72
N THR A 81 18.56 1.39 30.57
CA THR A 81 19.02 0.00 30.50
C THR A 81 20.21 -0.20 29.56
N LYS A 82 20.86 -1.36 29.71
CA LYS A 82 21.95 -1.84 28.82
C LYS A 82 21.48 -3.09 28.06
N PRO A 83 22.04 -3.36 26.86
CA PRO A 83 21.60 -4.49 26.04
C PRO A 83 21.74 -5.83 26.77
N PHE A 84 20.73 -6.70 26.64
CA PHE A 84 20.84 -8.11 26.99
C PHE A 84 21.56 -8.89 25.87
N ALA A 85 21.95 -10.14 26.14
CA ALA A 85 22.81 -10.93 25.25
C ALA A 85 22.23 -11.29 23.87
N TRP A 86 20.93 -11.06 23.63
CA TRP A 86 20.26 -11.37 22.37
C TRP A 86 19.54 -10.13 21.84
N ALA A 87 19.81 -9.75 20.59
CA ALA A 87 19.12 -8.67 19.89
C ALA A 87 19.15 -8.92 18.37
N PRO A 88 17.99 -9.11 17.73
CA PRO A 88 17.88 -9.10 16.27
C PRO A 88 17.52 -7.71 15.71
N ALA A 89 17.75 -7.50 14.42
CA ALA A 89 17.42 -6.26 13.69
C ALA A 89 16.60 -6.57 12.43
N LEU A 90 15.71 -5.67 12.05
CA LEU A 90 14.77 -5.80 10.93
C LEU A 90 15.09 -4.80 9.81
N SER A 91 15.05 -5.24 8.55
CA SER A 91 15.10 -4.41 7.34
C SER A 91 13.82 -4.65 6.53
N GLY A 92 13.23 -3.60 5.95
CA GLY A 92 12.02 -3.77 5.11
C GLY A 92 11.23 -2.50 4.76
N PHE A 93 11.55 -1.33 5.32
CA PHE A 93 10.72 -0.13 5.16
C PHE A 93 10.52 0.34 3.72
N GLY A 94 11.54 0.23 2.85
CA GLY A 94 11.41 0.59 1.43
C GLY A 94 10.40 -0.28 0.67
N PHE A 95 10.40 -1.60 0.95
CA PHE A 95 9.43 -2.52 0.35
C PHE A 95 8.02 -2.31 0.89
N ILE A 96 7.88 -2.04 2.20
CA ILE A 96 6.59 -1.69 2.82
C ILE A 96 6.03 -0.43 2.16
N ALA A 97 6.82 0.64 2.05
CA ALA A 97 6.39 1.90 1.43
C ALA A 97 6.00 1.71 -0.06
N CYS A 98 6.76 0.90 -0.81
CA CYS A 98 6.44 0.54 -2.19
C CYS A 98 5.04 -0.11 -2.30
N CYS A 99 4.74 -1.11 -1.47
CA CYS A 99 3.44 -1.75 -1.46
C CYS A 99 2.33 -0.79 -1.00
N PHE A 100 2.60 0.02 0.01
CA PHE A 100 1.59 0.89 0.62
C PHE A 100 1.07 1.93 -0.37
N VAL A 101 1.96 2.63 -1.10
CA VAL A 101 1.55 3.61 -2.12
C VAL A 101 0.88 2.97 -3.34
N TRP A 102 1.21 1.71 -3.62
CA TRP A 102 0.67 0.99 -4.78
C TRP A 102 -0.76 0.51 -4.57
N PHE A 103 -1.13 0.14 -3.34
CA PHE A 103 -2.42 -0.50 -3.04
C PHE A 103 -3.36 0.36 -2.17
N ASN A 104 -2.83 1.10 -1.20
CA ASN A 104 -3.68 1.80 -0.24
C ASN A 104 -4.24 3.08 -0.86
N ASN A 105 -5.56 3.28 -0.76
CA ASN A 105 -6.25 4.50 -1.21
C ASN A 105 -6.81 5.34 -0.05
N THR A 106 -6.68 4.89 1.21
CA THR A 106 -7.07 5.66 2.41
C THR A 106 -5.99 6.68 2.78
N ALA A 107 -4.77 6.23 3.06
CA ALA A 107 -3.62 7.06 3.40
C ALA A 107 -2.94 7.69 2.17
N TYR A 108 -3.20 7.14 0.98
CA TYR A 108 -2.84 7.73 -0.31
C TYR A 108 -4.11 7.95 -1.14
N PRO A 109 -4.90 9.01 -0.84
CA PRO A 109 -6.16 9.28 -1.55
C PRO A 109 -5.98 9.37 -3.06
N SER A 110 -6.85 8.69 -3.81
CA SER A 110 -6.77 8.66 -5.27
C SER A 110 -7.09 10.01 -5.90
N GLU A 111 -7.71 10.93 -5.16
CA GLU A 111 -7.89 12.34 -5.53
C GLU A 111 -6.57 13.10 -5.65
N PHE A 112 -5.54 12.70 -4.90
CA PHE A 112 -4.22 13.37 -4.94
C PHE A 112 -3.18 12.57 -5.73
N TYR A 113 -3.23 11.24 -5.65
CA TYR A 113 -2.21 10.36 -6.23
C TYR A 113 -2.65 9.67 -7.53
N GLY A 114 -3.89 9.90 -7.97
CA GLY A 114 -4.52 9.14 -9.04
C GLY A 114 -4.96 7.74 -8.57
N PRO A 115 -5.65 6.97 -9.43
CA PRO A 115 -6.13 5.64 -9.06
C PRO A 115 -4.97 4.66 -8.86
N THR A 116 -5.17 3.67 -8.00
CA THR A 116 -4.30 2.49 -7.98
C THR A 116 -4.47 1.66 -9.27
N GLY A 117 -3.55 0.74 -9.55
CA GLY A 117 -3.71 -0.20 -10.68
C GLY A 117 -5.01 -1.02 -10.61
N PRO A 118 -5.30 -1.67 -9.47
CA PRO A 118 -6.58 -2.34 -9.24
C PRO A 118 -7.79 -1.42 -9.45
N GLU A 119 -7.72 -0.18 -8.94
CA GLU A 119 -8.80 0.80 -9.05
C GLU A 119 -9.10 1.21 -10.50
N ALA A 120 -8.08 1.52 -11.28
CA ALA A 120 -8.23 1.86 -12.69
C ALA A 120 -8.80 0.67 -13.51
N SER A 121 -8.40 -0.56 -13.19
CA SER A 121 -8.90 -1.77 -13.86
C SER A 121 -10.37 -2.02 -13.56
N GLN A 122 -10.79 -1.91 -12.30
CA GLN A 122 -12.19 -2.06 -11.90
C GLN A 122 -13.04 -0.90 -12.45
N ALA A 123 -12.49 0.33 -12.52
CA ALA A 123 -13.13 1.49 -13.12
C ALA A 123 -13.39 1.30 -14.62
N GLN A 124 -12.49 0.63 -15.35
CA GLN A 124 -12.71 0.26 -16.75
C GLN A 124 -13.91 -0.69 -16.89
N ALA A 125 -13.95 -1.77 -16.10
CA ALA A 125 -15.03 -2.74 -16.13
C ALA A 125 -16.40 -2.10 -15.80
N PHE A 126 -16.42 -1.26 -14.76
CA PHE A 126 -17.61 -0.49 -14.39
C PHE A 126 -18.09 0.44 -15.51
N THR A 127 -17.18 1.19 -16.13
CA THR A 127 -17.52 2.13 -17.21
C THR A 127 -18.21 1.44 -18.39
N PHE A 128 -17.69 0.29 -18.82
CA PHE A 128 -18.31 -0.48 -19.91
C PHE A 128 -19.60 -1.19 -19.50
N LEU A 129 -19.71 -1.65 -18.25
CA LEU A 129 -20.95 -2.20 -17.71
C LEU A 129 -22.06 -1.14 -17.77
N VAL A 130 -21.80 0.08 -17.27
CA VAL A 130 -22.78 1.18 -17.29
C VAL A 130 -23.19 1.51 -18.72
N ARG A 131 -22.23 1.67 -19.63
CA ARG A 131 -22.49 1.96 -21.04
C ARG A 131 -23.41 0.92 -21.66
N ASP A 132 -23.08 -0.36 -21.51
CA ASP A 132 -23.81 -1.45 -22.19
C ASP A 132 -25.18 -1.67 -21.56
N GLN A 133 -25.31 -1.49 -20.24
CA GLN A 133 -26.60 -1.52 -19.57
C GLN A 133 -27.53 -0.41 -20.10
N ARG A 134 -27.01 0.81 -20.33
CA ARG A 134 -27.77 1.91 -20.94
C ARG A 134 -28.16 1.63 -22.39
N LEU A 135 -27.38 0.83 -23.10
CA LEU A 135 -27.71 0.33 -24.44
C LEU A 135 -28.70 -0.86 -24.41
N GLY A 136 -29.21 -1.25 -23.23
CA GLY A 136 -30.20 -2.30 -23.07
C GLY A 136 -29.62 -3.70 -22.83
N ALA A 137 -28.31 -3.83 -22.58
CA ALA A 137 -27.71 -5.13 -22.27
C ALA A 137 -28.10 -5.60 -20.85
N ASN A 138 -28.48 -6.88 -20.75
CA ASN A 138 -28.69 -7.53 -19.45
C ASN A 138 -27.35 -7.98 -18.85
N VAL A 139 -26.67 -7.08 -18.17
CA VAL A 139 -25.28 -7.29 -17.67
C VAL A 139 -25.12 -8.49 -16.72
N GLY A 140 -26.19 -8.88 -16.00
CA GLY A 140 -26.18 -10.03 -15.10
C GLY A 140 -26.34 -11.40 -15.79
N SER A 141 -26.77 -11.44 -17.05
CA SER A 141 -26.96 -12.68 -17.83
C SER A 141 -26.14 -12.69 -19.13
N ALA A 142 -25.32 -11.68 -19.37
CA ALA A 142 -24.50 -11.59 -20.56
C ALA A 142 -23.29 -12.53 -20.45
N GLN A 143 -23.30 -13.62 -21.22
CA GLN A 143 -22.18 -14.54 -21.31
C GLN A 143 -21.06 -13.96 -22.19
N GLY A 144 -19.83 -14.08 -21.71
CA GLY A 144 -18.61 -13.76 -22.45
C GLY A 144 -18.13 -14.96 -23.29
N PRO A 145 -17.11 -14.75 -24.15
CA PRO A 145 -16.63 -15.78 -25.07
C PRO A 145 -16.09 -17.05 -24.41
N THR A 146 -15.61 -16.95 -23.16
CA THR A 146 -15.05 -18.06 -22.40
C THR A 146 -16.11 -18.90 -21.67
N GLY A 147 -17.38 -18.52 -21.77
CA GLY A 147 -18.47 -19.10 -21.02
C GLY A 147 -18.72 -18.46 -19.64
N LEU A 148 -17.77 -17.66 -19.13
CA LEU A 148 -17.95 -16.83 -17.93
C LEU A 148 -18.84 -15.61 -18.23
N GLY A 149 -19.36 -14.96 -17.19
CA GLY A 149 -20.10 -13.70 -17.37
C GLY A 149 -19.19 -12.58 -17.87
N LYS A 150 -19.66 -11.81 -18.86
CA LYS A 150 -18.89 -10.74 -19.51
C LYS A 150 -18.61 -9.58 -18.54
N TYR A 151 -19.62 -9.17 -17.76
CA TYR A 151 -19.54 -8.02 -16.86
C TYR A 151 -19.45 -8.43 -15.40
N LEU A 152 -20.16 -9.48 -15.00
CA LEU A 152 -20.24 -9.97 -13.62
C LEU A 152 -19.95 -11.47 -13.59
N MET A 153 -19.21 -11.91 -12.58
CA MET A 153 -18.94 -13.32 -12.30
C MET A 153 -18.81 -13.56 -10.80
N ARG A 154 -18.44 -14.77 -10.39
CA ARG A 154 -18.18 -15.08 -8.98
C ARG A 154 -16.68 -15.14 -8.68
N SER A 155 -16.29 -14.66 -7.50
CA SER A 155 -14.99 -14.93 -6.90
C SER A 155 -14.84 -16.44 -6.58
N PRO A 156 -13.63 -16.89 -6.20
CA PRO A 156 -13.43 -18.25 -5.69
C PRO A 156 -14.27 -18.60 -4.44
N THR A 157 -14.70 -17.59 -3.67
CA THR A 157 -15.50 -17.74 -2.44
C THR A 157 -16.98 -17.40 -2.62
N GLY A 158 -17.39 -17.01 -3.84
CA GLY A 158 -18.80 -16.90 -4.24
C GLY A 158 -19.36 -15.47 -4.30
N GLU A 159 -18.62 -14.45 -3.89
CA GLU A 159 -19.02 -13.04 -4.03
C GLU A 159 -19.18 -12.65 -5.50
N VAL A 160 -20.12 -11.75 -5.78
CA VAL A 160 -20.29 -11.15 -7.11
C VAL A 160 -19.22 -10.10 -7.34
N ILE A 161 -18.44 -10.26 -8.42
CA ILE A 161 -17.30 -9.42 -8.79
C ILE A 161 -17.38 -9.02 -10.27
N PHE A 162 -16.58 -8.04 -10.70
CA PHE A 162 -16.47 -7.75 -12.13
C PHE A 162 -15.79 -8.88 -12.91
N GLY A 163 -16.24 -9.08 -14.15
CA GLY A 163 -15.73 -10.07 -15.09
C GLY A 163 -14.47 -9.64 -15.86
N GLY A 164 -13.99 -10.52 -16.73
CA GLY A 164 -12.77 -10.29 -17.51
C GLY A 164 -11.50 -10.34 -16.66
N GLU A 165 -10.40 -9.77 -17.16
CA GLU A 165 -9.10 -9.85 -16.48
C GLU A 165 -9.05 -9.16 -15.11
N THR A 166 -9.98 -8.23 -14.85
CA THR A 166 -10.08 -7.54 -13.56
C THR A 166 -10.62 -8.44 -12.45
N MET A 167 -10.99 -9.70 -12.74
CA MET A 167 -11.32 -10.69 -11.70
C MET A 167 -10.23 -10.82 -10.62
N ARG A 168 -8.96 -10.55 -10.98
CA ARG A 168 -7.82 -10.56 -10.06
C ARG A 168 -7.81 -9.40 -9.05
N PHE A 169 -8.63 -8.39 -9.26
CA PHE A 169 -8.68 -7.15 -8.47
C PHE A 169 -10.00 -6.98 -7.71
N TRP A 170 -10.71 -8.09 -7.48
CA TRP A 170 -11.99 -8.10 -6.79
C TRP A 170 -11.93 -7.65 -5.31
N ASP A 171 -10.74 -7.69 -4.72
CA ASP A 171 -10.45 -7.21 -3.37
C ASP A 171 -10.46 -5.68 -3.25
N LEU A 172 -10.53 -4.94 -4.37
CA LEU A 172 -10.61 -3.48 -4.35
C LEU A 172 -11.82 -3.01 -3.54
N ARG A 173 -11.54 -2.08 -2.62
CA ARG A 173 -12.54 -1.25 -1.95
C ARG A 173 -12.26 0.20 -2.35
N ALA A 174 -13.29 0.92 -2.79
CA ALA A 174 -13.17 2.33 -3.14
C ALA A 174 -14.48 3.08 -2.87
N PRO A 175 -14.44 4.33 -2.41
CA PRO A 175 -15.63 5.08 -2.00
C PRO A 175 -16.64 5.26 -3.14
N TRP A 176 -16.18 5.27 -4.40
CA TRP A 176 -17.06 5.35 -5.57
C TRP A 176 -17.74 4.02 -5.93
N LEU A 177 -17.26 2.89 -5.44
CA LEU A 177 -17.79 1.55 -5.75
C LEU A 177 -18.58 0.93 -4.59
N GLU A 178 -18.19 1.21 -3.34
CA GLU A 178 -18.83 0.63 -2.15
C GLU A 178 -20.36 0.82 -2.05
N PRO A 179 -20.96 1.94 -2.48
CA PRO A 179 -22.42 2.08 -2.49
C PRO A 179 -23.14 0.98 -3.30
N LEU A 180 -22.46 0.37 -4.27
CA LEU A 180 -23.00 -0.68 -5.15
C LEU A 180 -22.74 -2.10 -4.62
N ARG A 181 -22.06 -2.23 -3.48
CA ARG A 181 -21.76 -3.51 -2.83
C ARG A 181 -22.81 -3.84 -1.76
N GLY A 182 -23.26 -5.08 -1.75
CA GLY A 182 -24.08 -5.69 -0.71
C GLY A 182 -23.34 -6.82 0.02
N PRO A 183 -24.04 -7.60 0.87
CA PRO A 183 -23.42 -8.67 1.66
C PRO A 183 -22.73 -9.77 0.84
N ASN A 184 -23.14 -9.95 -0.42
CA ASN A 184 -22.64 -11.00 -1.32
C ASN A 184 -21.78 -10.43 -2.47
N GLY A 185 -21.16 -9.26 -2.30
CA GLY A 185 -20.41 -8.56 -3.34
C GLY A 185 -21.27 -7.54 -4.10
N LEU A 186 -21.01 -7.32 -5.39
CA LEU A 186 -21.74 -6.35 -6.19
C LEU A 186 -23.23 -6.70 -6.30
N ASP A 187 -24.10 -5.73 -5.99
CA ASP A 187 -25.55 -5.93 -5.97
C ASP A 187 -26.16 -5.57 -7.33
N LEU A 188 -26.74 -6.57 -8.01
CA LEU A 188 -27.35 -6.38 -9.32
C LEU A 188 -28.53 -5.40 -9.32
N SER A 189 -29.28 -5.30 -8.22
CA SER A 189 -30.39 -4.36 -8.11
C SER A 189 -29.89 -2.92 -8.05
N ARG A 190 -28.81 -2.68 -7.28
CA ARG A 190 -28.15 -1.38 -7.18
C ARG A 190 -27.46 -0.99 -8.48
N LEU A 191 -26.76 -1.92 -9.11
CA LEU A 191 -26.16 -1.69 -10.44
C LEU A 191 -27.21 -1.29 -11.49
N LYS A 192 -28.44 -1.79 -11.37
CA LYS A 192 -29.53 -1.44 -12.29
C LYS A 192 -30.16 -0.07 -12.04
N LYS A 193 -30.20 0.38 -10.78
CA LYS A 193 -31.09 1.50 -10.39
C LYS A 193 -30.37 2.67 -9.70
N ASP A 194 -29.24 2.42 -9.08
CA ASP A 194 -28.66 3.33 -8.09
C ASP A 194 -27.32 3.92 -8.52
N ILE A 195 -26.84 3.60 -9.73
CA ILE A 195 -25.63 4.20 -10.29
C ILE A 195 -25.83 5.70 -10.48
N GLN A 196 -24.92 6.48 -9.89
CA GLN A 196 -24.95 7.93 -9.94
C GLN A 196 -24.04 8.46 -11.06
N PRO A 197 -24.41 9.58 -11.71
CA PRO A 197 -23.57 10.20 -12.76
C PRO A 197 -22.15 10.54 -12.29
N TRP A 198 -21.97 10.74 -10.99
CA TRP A 198 -20.66 11.03 -10.44
C TRP A 198 -19.75 9.82 -10.32
N GLN A 199 -20.31 8.62 -10.06
CA GLN A 199 -19.57 7.36 -10.08
C GLN A 199 -19.07 7.09 -11.50
N GLU A 200 -19.89 7.39 -12.50
CA GLU A 200 -19.54 7.27 -13.92
C GLU A 200 -18.41 8.22 -14.32
N ARG A 201 -18.46 9.49 -13.88
CA ARG A 201 -17.37 10.43 -14.13
C ARG A 201 -16.08 9.97 -13.46
N ARG A 202 -16.16 9.53 -12.21
CA ARG A 202 -15.02 9.04 -11.44
C ARG A 202 -14.39 7.80 -12.07
N SER A 203 -15.20 6.84 -12.51
CA SER A 203 -14.70 5.65 -13.18
C SER A 203 -14.08 5.96 -14.54
N ALA A 204 -14.68 6.88 -15.30
CA ALA A 204 -14.11 7.32 -16.58
C ALA A 204 -12.77 8.06 -16.39
N GLU A 205 -12.68 8.91 -15.37
CA GLU A 205 -11.43 9.57 -14.97
C GLU A 205 -10.37 8.52 -14.60
N TYR A 206 -10.71 7.57 -13.73
CA TYR A 206 -9.75 6.60 -13.23
C TYR A 206 -9.31 5.56 -14.27
N MET A 207 -10.20 5.13 -15.16
CA MET A 207 -9.78 4.23 -16.25
C MET A 207 -8.82 4.94 -17.22
N THR A 208 -8.96 6.25 -17.43
CA THR A 208 -8.13 7.03 -18.35
C THR A 208 -6.84 7.55 -17.71
N HIS A 209 -6.72 7.47 -16.38
CA HIS A 209 -5.52 7.84 -15.62
C HIS A 209 -4.88 6.63 -14.93
N ALA A 210 -5.06 5.43 -15.51
CA ALA A 210 -4.41 4.22 -15.03
C ALA A 210 -2.89 4.44 -14.90
N PRO A 211 -2.21 3.84 -13.88
CA PRO A 211 -0.81 4.11 -13.58
C PRO A 211 0.18 3.42 -14.56
N LEU A 212 -0.02 3.66 -15.86
CA LEU A 212 0.80 3.18 -16.97
C LEU A 212 1.34 4.37 -17.78
N GLY A 213 2.62 4.30 -18.10
CA GLY A 213 3.28 5.26 -18.97
C GLY A 213 4.75 4.92 -19.17
N SER A 214 5.37 5.54 -20.16
CA SER A 214 6.79 5.33 -20.47
C SER A 214 7.70 6.21 -19.61
N LEU A 215 9.00 5.89 -19.59
CA LEU A 215 10.01 6.66 -18.86
C LEU A 215 10.13 8.12 -19.33
N ASN A 216 9.84 8.38 -20.61
CA ASN A 216 9.81 9.73 -21.19
C ASN A 216 8.43 10.40 -21.10
N PHE A 217 7.59 9.95 -20.16
CA PHE A 217 6.28 10.51 -19.83
C PHE A 217 5.19 10.38 -20.90
N VAL A 218 5.22 9.35 -21.74
CA VAL A 218 4.09 9.04 -22.63
C VAL A 218 3.09 8.19 -21.85
N GLY A 219 1.92 8.77 -21.53
CA GLY A 219 0.87 8.10 -20.77
C GLY A 219 0.12 7.08 -21.61
N GLY A 220 -0.25 5.96 -20.98
CA GLY A 220 -0.97 4.86 -21.64
C GLY A 220 -0.17 3.58 -21.73
N VAL A 221 -0.59 2.69 -22.61
CA VAL A 221 0.06 1.39 -22.84
C VAL A 221 1.39 1.56 -23.60
N ALA A 222 2.23 0.53 -23.61
CA ALA A 222 3.54 0.59 -24.26
C ALA A 222 3.50 0.84 -25.79
N THR A 223 2.36 0.58 -26.43
CA THR A 223 2.12 0.82 -27.86
C THR A 223 1.37 2.13 -28.13
N GLU A 224 1.17 2.97 -27.10
CA GLU A 224 0.48 4.25 -27.25
C GLU A 224 1.36 5.24 -28.04
N ILE A 225 0.72 6.05 -28.88
CA ILE A 225 1.42 7.12 -29.60
C ILE A 225 1.75 8.28 -28.66
N ASN A 226 2.73 9.12 -29.05
CA ASN A 226 3.08 10.31 -28.28
C ASN A 226 1.95 11.35 -28.33
N ALA A 227 1.05 11.32 -27.35
CA ALA A 227 -0.08 12.25 -27.26
C ALA A 227 -0.30 12.81 -25.85
N VAL A 228 -0.24 11.96 -24.82
CA VAL A 228 -0.54 12.35 -23.44
C VAL A 228 0.74 12.37 -22.62
N ASN A 229 1.06 13.49 -21.97
CA ASN A 229 2.19 13.63 -21.07
C ASN A 229 1.77 13.24 -19.64
N TYR A 230 1.90 11.96 -19.26
CA TYR A 230 1.44 11.46 -17.97
C TYR A 230 2.19 10.21 -17.51
N VAL A 231 2.59 10.21 -16.23
CA VAL A 231 2.97 9.02 -15.46
C VAL A 231 2.45 9.23 -14.04
N SER A 232 1.73 8.24 -13.50
CA SER A 232 1.13 8.35 -12.17
C SER A 232 2.20 8.60 -11.08
N PRO A 233 1.93 9.47 -10.09
CA PRO A 233 2.74 9.59 -8.89
C PRO A 233 2.95 8.25 -8.17
N ARG A 234 1.96 7.33 -8.21
CA ARG A 234 2.10 5.99 -7.62
C ARG A 234 3.20 5.18 -8.28
N SER A 235 3.33 5.25 -9.60
CA SER A 235 4.39 4.56 -10.34
C SER A 235 5.77 5.12 -9.97
N TRP A 236 5.91 6.45 -9.90
CA TRP A 236 7.15 7.10 -9.48
C TRP A 236 7.56 6.73 -8.05
N LEU A 237 6.62 6.83 -7.10
CA LEU A 237 6.88 6.51 -5.70
C LEU A 237 7.18 5.03 -5.50
N ALA A 238 6.39 4.12 -6.08
CA ALA A 238 6.61 2.68 -5.92
C ALA A 238 7.98 2.25 -6.49
N THR A 239 8.28 2.64 -7.72
CA THR A 239 9.54 2.25 -8.38
C THR A 239 10.77 2.81 -7.66
N SER A 240 10.74 4.09 -7.26
CA SER A 240 11.84 4.70 -6.51
C SER A 240 12.07 4.03 -5.16
N HIS A 241 11.01 3.80 -4.36
CA HIS A 241 11.13 3.14 -3.06
C HIS A 241 11.56 1.68 -3.17
N PHE A 242 11.14 0.97 -4.21
CA PHE A 242 11.62 -0.38 -4.47
C PHE A 242 13.13 -0.41 -4.74
N VAL A 243 13.61 0.45 -5.65
CA VAL A 243 15.04 0.55 -5.98
C VAL A 243 15.88 0.93 -4.75
N LEU A 244 15.42 1.91 -3.97
CA LEU A 244 16.08 2.31 -2.73
C LEU A 244 16.08 1.17 -1.70
N GLY A 245 14.94 0.50 -1.50
CA GLY A 245 14.82 -0.65 -0.60
C GLY A 245 15.76 -1.78 -0.98
N PHE A 246 15.88 -2.10 -2.27
CA PHE A 246 16.79 -3.11 -2.79
C PHE A 246 18.26 -2.75 -2.50
N PHE A 247 18.72 -1.55 -2.88
CA PHE A 247 20.12 -1.18 -2.67
C PHE A 247 20.49 -1.02 -1.19
N LEU A 248 19.56 -0.57 -0.34
CA LEU A 248 19.76 -0.55 1.10
C LEU A 248 19.87 -1.96 1.68
N PHE A 249 19.12 -2.93 1.14
CA PHE A 249 19.27 -4.34 1.52
C PHE A 249 20.61 -4.92 1.06
N VAL A 250 21.07 -4.63 -0.15
CA VAL A 250 22.42 -5.01 -0.61
C VAL A 250 23.50 -4.38 0.28
N GLY A 251 23.36 -3.10 0.63
CA GLY A 251 24.25 -2.41 1.57
C GLY A 251 24.24 -3.05 2.96
N HIS A 252 23.08 -3.49 3.44
CA HIS A 252 22.97 -4.24 4.69
C HIS A 252 23.78 -5.55 4.63
N LEU A 253 23.62 -6.37 3.59
CA LEU A 253 24.39 -7.61 3.42
C LEU A 253 25.90 -7.34 3.40
N TRP A 254 26.31 -6.35 2.61
CA TRP A 254 27.71 -5.94 2.49
C TRP A 254 28.31 -5.53 3.84
N HIS A 255 27.68 -4.59 4.54
CA HIS A 255 28.20 -4.07 5.80
C HIS A 255 28.09 -5.06 6.96
N ALA A 256 27.01 -5.84 7.03
CA ALA A 256 26.86 -6.87 8.06
C ALA A 256 27.91 -7.98 7.90
N GLY A 257 28.13 -8.47 6.66
CA GLY A 257 29.17 -9.45 6.36
C GLY A 257 30.56 -8.93 6.70
N ARG A 258 30.89 -7.71 6.26
CA ARG A 258 32.18 -7.07 6.55
C ARG A 258 32.39 -6.82 8.05
N ALA A 259 31.37 -6.36 8.77
CA ALA A 259 31.46 -6.13 10.21
C ALA A 259 31.73 -7.43 10.96
N ARG A 260 31.08 -8.53 10.57
CA ARG A 260 31.35 -9.87 11.15
C ARG A 260 32.77 -10.34 10.84
N ALA A 261 33.23 -10.22 9.59
CA ALA A 261 34.59 -10.59 9.20
C ALA A 261 35.65 -9.76 9.95
N ALA A 262 35.41 -8.46 10.12
CA ALA A 262 36.32 -7.56 10.84
C ALA A 262 36.35 -7.86 12.34
N ALA A 263 35.19 -8.13 12.95
CA ALA A 263 35.12 -8.53 14.35
C ALA A 263 35.85 -9.86 14.62
N ALA A 264 35.88 -10.76 13.62
CA ALA A 264 36.60 -12.02 13.67
C ALA A 264 38.06 -11.93 13.15
N GLY A 265 38.50 -10.77 12.64
CA GLY A 265 39.89 -10.48 12.29
C GLY A 265 40.39 -10.99 10.93
N PHE A 266 39.51 -11.36 10.00
CA PHE A 266 39.90 -11.91 8.67
C PHE A 266 39.38 -11.09 7.48
N GLU A 267 38.92 -9.86 7.71
CA GLU A 267 38.35 -9.02 6.65
C GLU A 267 39.36 -8.58 5.57
N LYS A 268 40.66 -8.68 5.87
CA LYS A 268 41.76 -8.31 4.97
C LYS A 268 42.35 -9.48 4.19
N GLY A 269 41.84 -10.69 4.39
CA GLY A 269 42.33 -11.91 3.75
C GLY A 269 42.63 -13.02 4.75
N ILE A 270 43.01 -14.16 4.21
CA ILE A 270 43.37 -15.36 4.98
C ILE A 270 44.83 -15.25 5.42
N ASP A 271 45.11 -15.58 6.67
CA ASP A 271 46.48 -15.75 7.16
C ASP A 271 47.13 -16.96 6.47
N ARG A 272 48.23 -16.72 5.76
CA ARG A 272 48.95 -17.76 5.01
C ARG A 272 49.60 -18.79 5.91
N ASP A 273 49.89 -18.45 7.16
CA ASP A 273 50.49 -19.36 8.14
C ASP A 273 49.41 -20.11 8.95
N LEU A 274 48.14 -19.67 8.91
CA LEU A 274 47.01 -20.24 9.65
C LEU A 274 45.75 -20.35 8.78
N GLU A 275 45.84 -21.07 7.67
CA GLU A 275 44.68 -21.34 6.80
C GLU A 275 43.77 -22.41 7.42
N HIS A 276 42.65 -22.00 8.02
CA HIS A 276 41.74 -22.89 8.76
C HIS A 276 41.26 -24.13 7.99
N VAL A 277 41.08 -24.04 6.68
CA VAL A 277 40.60 -25.16 5.85
C VAL A 277 41.62 -26.31 5.84
N LEU A 278 42.92 -26.03 5.95
CA LEU A 278 43.97 -27.06 5.98
C LEU A 278 43.95 -27.93 7.25
N PHE A 279 43.29 -27.46 8.32
CA PHE A 279 43.14 -28.19 9.58
C PHE A 279 41.82 -28.99 9.65
N MET A 280 40.95 -28.88 8.65
CA MET A 280 39.71 -29.63 8.57
C MET A 280 39.94 -31.00 7.91
N THR A 281 39.15 -31.99 8.30
CA THR A 281 39.17 -33.30 7.64
C THR A 281 38.72 -33.15 6.17
N PRO A 282 39.41 -33.80 5.21
CA PRO A 282 38.91 -33.87 3.84
C PRO A 282 37.49 -34.42 3.79
N LEU A 283 36.69 -33.95 2.83
CA LEU A 283 35.29 -34.37 2.70
C LEU A 283 35.13 -35.79 2.11
N ASN A 284 36.23 -36.44 1.69
CA ASN A 284 36.25 -37.74 1.02
C ASN A 284 36.96 -38.80 1.87
#